data_AF-A0AAP4BSZ2-F1
#
_entry.id   AF-A0AAP4BSZ2-F1
#
_cell.length_a   1.000
_cell.length_b   1.000
_cell.length_c   1.000
_cell.angle_alpha   90.00
_cell.angle_beta   90.00
_cell.angle_gamma   90.00
#
_symmetry.space_group_name_H-M   'P 1'
#
loop_
_entity.id
_entity.type
_entity.pdbx_description
1 polymer ?
#
loop_
_entity_poly.entity_id
_entity_poly.type
_entity_poly.pdbx_seq_one_letter_code
_entity_poly.pdbx_strand_id
1 'polypeptide(L)'
;MSTQGSQRSHTAGAFDIRNVIGALLGLYGLILLLSFFFLDPGVDAATGAAKDSSYNLWTGVAMLVAAGVFFWWTKANPIKIDEAGTEADAGIAADAAAEPQSGDSTTR
;
A
#
# COMPACT_ATOMS: atom_id res chain seq x y z
N MET A 1 28.23 28.21 9.55
CA MET A 1 27.20 28.22 8.49
C MET A 1 26.74 26.78 8.34
N SER A 2 25.73 26.37 9.10
CA SER A 2 25.32 24.96 9.19
C SER A 2 24.34 24.66 8.06
N THR A 3 24.78 23.93 7.04
CA THR A 3 23.92 23.44 5.96
C THR A 3 23.02 22.34 6.51
N GLN A 4 21.77 22.68 6.85
CA GLN A 4 20.73 21.67 7.08
C GLN A 4 20.42 21.00 5.74
N GLY A 5 20.84 19.76 5.58
CA GLY A 5 20.37 18.89 4.50
C GLY A 5 18.87 18.69 4.66
N SER A 6 18.10 19.15 3.68
CA SER A 6 16.67 18.91 3.58
C SER A 6 16.42 17.41 3.47
N GLN A 7 16.04 16.77 4.58
CA GLN A 7 15.54 15.39 4.59
C GLN A 7 14.34 15.28 3.65
N ARG A 8 14.51 14.62 2.50
CA ARG A 8 13.47 14.43 1.49
C ARG A 8 12.66 13.18 1.84
N SER A 9 11.84 13.22 2.88
CA SER A 9 11.00 12.07 3.27
C SER A 9 10.22 11.49 2.08
N HIS A 10 10.70 10.39 1.50
CA HIS A 10 10.01 9.73 0.40
C HIS A 10 8.94 8.80 0.97
N THR A 11 7.69 9.22 0.91
CA THR A 11 6.55 8.36 1.25
C THR A 11 6.50 7.23 0.22
N ALA A 12 6.84 5.98 0.59
CA ALA A 12 6.53 4.82 -0.28
C ALA A 12 5.01 4.53 -0.39
N GLY A 13 4.18 5.46 0.09
CA GLY A 13 2.81 5.26 0.52
C GLY A 13 1.75 5.26 -0.57
N ALA A 14 2.10 5.31 -1.86
CA ALA A 14 1.14 5.07 -2.93
C ALA A 14 0.80 3.57 -3.09
N PHE A 15 1.74 2.67 -2.73
CA PHE A 15 1.60 1.22 -2.82
C PHE A 15 1.47 0.55 -1.44
N ASP A 16 0.70 1.14 -0.52
CA ASP A 16 0.29 0.44 0.69
C ASP A 16 -0.76 -0.62 0.35
N ILE A 17 -0.53 -1.86 0.78
CA ILE A 17 -1.44 -2.98 0.54
C ILE A 17 -2.87 -2.68 1.02
N ARG A 18 -3.05 -1.89 2.07
CA ARG A 18 -4.37 -1.50 2.58
C ARG A 18 -5.11 -0.57 1.61
N ASN A 19 -4.39 0.32 0.94
CA ASN A 19 -4.97 1.19 -0.08
C ASN A 19 -5.34 0.38 -1.33
N VAL A 20 -4.50 -0.59 -1.72
CA VAL A 20 -4.78 -1.51 -2.83
C VAL A 20 -6.02 -2.37 -2.53
N ILE A 21 -6.07 -3.04 -1.38
CA ILE A 21 -7.22 -3.85 -0.96
C ILE A 21 -8.50 -2.99 -0.89
N GLY A 22 -8.41 -1.82 -0.26
CA GLY A 22 -9.53 -0.88 -0.16
C GLY A 22 -10.06 -0.43 -1.52
N ALA A 23 -9.17 -0.10 -2.46
CA ALA A 23 -9.53 0.31 -3.80
C ALA A 23 -10.16 -0.83 -4.62
N LEU A 24 -9.61 -2.05 -4.55
CA LEU A 24 -10.18 -3.21 -5.22
C LEU A 24 -11.58 -3.55 -4.69
N LEU A 25 -11.75 -3.58 -3.37
CA LEU A 25 -13.06 -3.80 -2.74
C LEU A 25 -14.05 -2.70 -3.10
N GLY A 26 -13.63 -1.44 -3.06
CA GLY A 26 -14.47 -0.29 -3.39
C GLY A 26 -14.92 -0.30 -4.86
N LEU A 27 -13.99 -0.55 -5.79
CA LEU A 27 -14.27 -0.67 -7.21
C LEU A 27 -15.23 -1.82 -7.50
N TYR A 28 -14.98 -3.00 -6.94
CA TYR A 28 -15.87 -4.14 -7.15
C TYR A 28 -17.24 -3.94 -6.51
N GLY A 29 -17.30 -3.38 -5.30
CA GLY A 29 -18.56 -3.03 -4.64
C GLY A 29 -19.39 -2.04 -5.47
N LEU A 30 -18.74 -1.05 -6.09
CA LEU A 30 -19.38 -0.13 -7.02
C LEU A 30 -19.90 -0.84 -8.27
N ILE A 31 -19.12 -1.76 -8.85
CA ILE A 31 -19.55 -2.58 -10.00
C ILE A 31 -20.79 -3.40 -9.62
N LEU A 32 -20.86 -3.98 -8.43
CA LEU A 32 -22.04 -4.73 -7.98
C LEU A 32 -23.28 -3.85 -7.80
N LEU A 33 -23.12 -2.64 -7.27
CA LEU A 33 -24.21 -1.66 -7.20
C LEU A 33 -24.72 -1.29 -8.59
N LEU A 34 -23.81 -1.01 -9.53
CA LEU A 34 -24.19 -0.76 -10.93
C LEU A 34 -24.88 -1.98 -11.56
N SER A 35 -24.40 -3.18 -11.27
CA SER A 35 -25.02 -4.43 -11.73
C SER A 35 -26.45 -4.57 -11.20
N PHE A 36 -26.69 -4.22 -9.93
CA PHE A 36 -28.04 -4.24 -9.35
C PHE A 36 -29.01 -3.26 -10.04
N PHE A 37 -28.55 -2.05 -10.36
CA PHE A 37 -29.41 -1.00 -10.93
C PHE A 37 -29.59 -1.09 -12.44
N PHE A 38 -28.58 -1.61 -13.17
CA PHE A 38 -28.53 -1.51 -14.64
C PHE A 38 -28.49 -2.85 -15.36
N LEU A 39 -28.16 -3.97 -14.69
CA LEU A 39 -28.04 -5.29 -15.31
C LEU A 39 -29.17 -6.21 -14.85
N ASP A 40 -29.63 -7.05 -15.78
CA ASP A 40 -30.51 -8.17 -15.47
C ASP A 40 -29.71 -9.27 -14.76
N PRO A 41 -30.19 -9.80 -13.62
CA PRO A 41 -29.49 -10.84 -12.85
C PRO A 41 -29.43 -12.20 -13.58
N GLY A 42 -30.14 -12.34 -14.69
CA GLY A 42 -30.21 -13.55 -15.49
C GLY A 42 -31.04 -14.65 -14.84
N VAL A 43 -30.87 -15.85 -15.37
CA VAL A 43 -31.56 -17.05 -14.90
C VAL A 43 -30.57 -18.05 -14.32
N ASP A 44 -31.02 -18.80 -13.33
CA ASP A 44 -30.29 -19.91 -12.75
C ASP A 44 -30.24 -21.07 -13.77
N ALA A 45 -29.04 -21.55 -14.07
CA ALA A 45 -28.84 -22.58 -15.10
C ALA A 45 -29.37 -23.97 -14.69
N ALA A 46 -29.52 -24.23 -13.39
CA ALA A 46 -29.99 -25.51 -12.87
C ALA A 46 -31.52 -25.58 -12.74
N THR A 47 -32.15 -24.45 -12.39
CA THR A 47 -33.59 -24.38 -12.10
C THR A 47 -34.40 -23.60 -13.14
N GLY A 48 -33.74 -22.80 -13.98
CA GLY A 48 -34.39 -21.91 -14.96
C GLY A 48 -35.10 -20.71 -14.34
N ALA A 49 -35.03 -20.54 -13.01
CA ALA A 49 -35.67 -19.44 -12.30
C ALA A 49 -34.87 -18.14 -12.44
N ALA A 50 -35.55 -16.99 -12.37
CA ALA A 50 -34.89 -15.69 -12.32
C ALA A 50 -34.01 -15.60 -11.07
N LYS A 51 -32.77 -15.12 -11.23
CA LYS A 51 -31.89 -14.84 -10.11
C LYS A 51 -32.33 -13.58 -9.39
N ASP A 52 -32.19 -13.58 -8.08
CA ASP A 52 -32.45 -12.37 -7.30
C ASP A 52 -31.24 -11.41 -7.42
N SER A 53 -31.50 -10.21 -7.92
CA SER A 53 -30.47 -9.16 -8.01
C SER A 53 -30.08 -8.60 -6.64
N SER A 54 -30.90 -8.80 -5.60
CA SER A 54 -30.67 -8.29 -4.25
C SER A 54 -29.32 -8.74 -3.66
N TYR A 55 -28.80 -9.90 -4.09
CA TYR A 55 -27.47 -10.38 -3.72
C TYR A 55 -26.35 -9.41 -4.12
N ASN A 56 -26.44 -8.81 -5.32
CA ASN A 56 -25.46 -7.81 -5.77
C ASN A 56 -25.53 -6.55 -4.90
N LEU A 57 -26.73 -6.13 -4.51
CA LEU A 57 -26.92 -4.95 -3.65
C LEU A 57 -26.30 -5.18 -2.27
N TRP A 58 -26.69 -6.25 -1.57
CA TRP A 58 -26.19 -6.54 -0.23
C TRP A 58 -24.68 -6.76 -0.21
N THR A 59 -24.16 -7.52 -1.18
CA THR A 59 -22.71 -7.78 -1.30
C THR A 59 -21.94 -6.51 -1.65
N GLY A 60 -22.45 -5.69 -2.58
CA GLY A 60 -21.85 -4.43 -2.97
C GLY A 60 -21.79 -3.43 -1.81
N VAL A 61 -22.89 -3.27 -1.06
CA VAL A 61 -22.93 -2.42 0.13
C VAL A 61 -21.94 -2.90 1.20
N ALA A 62 -21.90 -4.20 1.49
CA ALA A 62 -20.96 -4.75 2.46
C ALA A 62 -19.49 -4.49 2.05
N MET A 63 -19.17 -4.63 0.77
CA MET A 63 -17.83 -4.33 0.25
C MET A 63 -17.49 -2.84 0.32
N LEU A 64 -18.42 -1.93 0.04
CA LEU A 64 -18.18 -0.50 0.19
C LEU A 64 -17.93 -0.11 1.65
N VAL A 65 -18.67 -0.70 2.59
CA VAL A 65 -18.43 -0.50 4.03
C VAL A 65 -17.02 -0.97 4.39
N ALA A 66 -16.64 -2.18 3.95
CA ALA A 66 -15.29 -2.70 4.20
C ALA A 66 -14.20 -1.81 3.58
N ALA A 67 -14.37 -1.36 2.34
CA ALA A 67 -13.45 -0.43 1.68
C ALA A 67 -13.30 0.87 2.48
N GLY A 68 -14.41 1.43 2.97
CA GLY A 68 -14.40 2.60 3.86
C GLY A 68 -13.59 2.37 5.14
N VAL A 69 -13.69 1.19 5.75
CA VAL A 69 -12.89 0.81 6.92
C VAL A 69 -11.40 0.76 6.57
N PHE A 70 -11.03 0.18 5.43
CA PHE A 70 -9.62 0.12 5.00
C PHE A 70 -9.04 1.53 4.74
N PHE A 71 -9.79 2.41 4.10
CA PHE A 71 -9.36 3.79 3.88
C PHE A 71 -9.31 4.62 5.17
N TRP A 72 -10.21 4.36 6.11
CA TRP A 72 -10.12 4.95 7.43
C TRP A 72 -8.87 4.48 8.16
N TRP A 73 -8.56 3.18 8.08
CA TRP A 73 -7.37 2.61 8.71
C TRP A 73 -6.09 3.21 8.13
N THR A 74 -5.94 3.29 6.82
CA THR A 74 -4.73 3.90 6.20
C THR A 74 -4.51 5.32 6.68
N LYS A 75 -5.58 6.11 6.79
CA LYS A 75 -5.52 7.46 7.35
C LYS A 75 -5.13 7.47 8.84
N ALA A 76 -5.57 6.49 9.62
CA ALA A 76 -5.23 6.39 11.04
C ALA A 76 -3.80 5.88 11.32
N ASN A 77 -3.24 5.05 10.43
CA ASN A 77 -1.92 4.45 10.59
C ASN A 77 -1.05 4.66 9.33
N PRO A 78 -0.56 5.88 9.06
CA PRO A 78 0.30 6.15 7.91
C PRO A 78 1.67 5.47 8.07
N ILE A 79 2.12 4.73 7.05
CA ILE A 79 3.47 4.14 7.04
C ILE A 79 4.48 5.28 6.81
N LYS A 80 5.33 5.53 7.80
CA LYS A 80 6.47 6.44 7.69
C LYS A 80 7.71 5.59 7.44
N ILE A 81 8.41 5.85 6.35
CA ILE A 81 9.72 5.26 6.07
C ILE A 81 10.73 6.38 6.30
N ASP A 82 11.57 6.23 7.33
CA ASP A 82 12.67 7.13 7.57
C ASP A 82 13.89 6.63 6.76
N GLU A 83 14.38 7.43 5.82
CA GLU A 83 15.53 7.10 4.94
C GLU A 83 16.89 7.10 5.67
N ALA A 84 16.90 7.18 7.01
CA ALA A 84 18.12 7.25 7.80
C ALA A 84 18.99 5.97 7.76
N GLY A 85 18.49 4.87 7.21
CA GLY A 85 19.19 3.58 7.15
C GLY A 85 20.18 3.43 5.98
N THR A 86 20.08 4.23 4.92
CA THR A 86 20.94 4.08 3.73
C THR A 86 22.24 4.88 3.84
N GLU A 87 22.25 5.99 4.59
CA GLU A 87 23.47 6.79 4.79
C GLU A 87 24.45 6.13 5.78
N ALA A 88 23.97 5.29 6.69
CA ALA A 88 24.83 4.56 7.64
C ALA A 88 25.70 3.51 6.93
N ASP A 89 25.16 2.81 5.92
CA ASP A 89 25.91 1.81 5.15
C ASP A 89 26.88 2.48 4.16
N ALA A 90 26.47 3.60 3.54
CA ALA A 90 27.33 4.39 2.67
C ALA A 90 28.50 5.05 3.43
N GLY A 91 28.28 5.46 4.69
CA GLY A 91 29.31 6.01 5.57
C GLY A 91 30.33 4.96 6.00
N ILE A 92 29.90 3.73 6.29
CA ILE A 92 30.80 2.62 6.64
C ILE A 92 31.64 2.19 5.42
N ALA A 93 31.04 2.13 4.23
CA ALA A 93 31.78 1.81 3.01
C ALA A 93 32.76 2.92 2.59
N ALA A 94 32.44 4.18 2.85
CA ALA A 94 33.33 5.31 2.59
C ALA A 94 34.48 5.43 3.62
N ASP A 95 34.21 5.13 4.90
CA ASP A 95 35.21 5.10 5.97
C ASP A 95 36.20 3.94 5.77
N ALA A 96 35.70 2.74 5.43
CA ALA A 96 36.53 1.58 5.10
C ALA A 96 37.36 1.77 3.81
N ALA A 97 36.93 2.62 2.88
CA ALA A 97 37.70 2.98 1.68
C ALA A 97 38.70 4.12 1.91
N ALA A 98 38.55 4.87 3.00
CA ALA A 98 39.39 6.01 3.36
C ALA A 98 40.53 5.66 4.34
N GLU A 99 40.55 4.45 4.92
CA GLU A 99 41.73 3.89 5.59
C GLU A 99 42.64 3.20 4.56
N PRO A 100 43.65 3.87 3.96
CA PRO A 100 44.81 3.13 3.50
C PRO A 100 45.44 2.50 4.75
N GLN A 101 45.68 1.19 4.70
CA GLN A 101 46.50 0.49 5.69
C GLN A 101 47.81 1.27 5.88
N SER A 102 47.84 2.17 6.86
CA SER A 102 49.04 2.82 7.34
C SER A 102 49.76 1.76 8.17
N GLY A 103 50.40 0.84 7.45
CA GLY A 103 51.26 -0.20 7.97
C GLY A 103 52.27 0.42 8.92
N ASP A 104 52.09 0.04 10.17
CA ASP A 104 52.91 0.31 11.33
C ASP A 104 54.40 0.13 11.02
N SER A 105 55.16 1.20 11.26
CA SER A 105 56.60 1.14 11.39
C SER A 105 56.95 0.59 12.77
N THR A 106 57.16 -0.73 12.92
CA THR A 106 57.86 -1.28 14.09
C THR A 106 58.27 -2.74 13.87
N THR A 107 59.57 -3.00 13.67
CA THR A 107 60.42 -3.87 14.52
C THR A 107 61.62 -4.44 13.76
N ARG A 108 62.81 -3.98 14.19
CA ARG A 108 64.16 -4.58 14.14
C ARG A 108 64.98 -4.58 12.85
#